data_AF-A0A2Z6LT65-F1
#
_entry.id   AF-A0A2Z6LT65-F1
#
_cell.length_a   1.000
_cell.length_b   1.000
_cell.length_c   1.000
_cell.angle_alpha   90.00
_cell.angle_beta   90.00
_cell.angle_gamma   90.00
#
_symmetry.space_group_name_H-M   'P 1'
#
loop_
_entity.id
_entity.type
_entity.pdbx_description
1 polymer ?
#
loop_
_entity_poly.entity_id
_entity_poly.type
_entity_poly.pdbx_seq_one_letter_code
_entity_poly.pdbx_strand_id
1 'polypeptide(L)'
;MAKHPLHSAEGTGMWECPDFFPVLNKKNTLTIGVDTSMIGDDVKHVLKVSLDDTKHDHYLIGTYDTTKDIFVPQNGFEDNKFVLRYDYGKYYASKTFFDDEKNRRILLGWVNESSSVADDVKKGWSGIHTIPRTIWLHKSGKQLIQWPVKEIENLRINPVNWPTKVIKGGEFIPITGVNSVQADVEISFEVKDFGKAEILDHWIDPQILCSQKGASKKGGVGPFGLLVFASQGMQEYTAVFFRIFKYQHKNLVLMCSDQSRSSLNKDNDMTTYGTFVDVDPLHEKLSLRTLVS
;
A
#
# COMPACT_ATOMS: atom_id res chain seq x y z
N MET A 1 -7.24 14.60 33.98
CA MET A 1 -7.92 14.11 32.76
C MET A 1 -7.83 15.21 31.71
N ALA A 2 -7.57 14.86 30.46
CA ALA A 2 -7.58 15.83 29.35
C ALA A 2 -8.98 16.45 29.22
N LYS A 3 -9.05 17.75 28.96
CA LYS A 3 -10.33 18.50 28.86
C LYS A 3 -10.95 18.44 27.47
N HIS A 4 -10.18 18.03 26.47
CA HIS A 4 -10.55 17.89 25.07
C HIS A 4 -9.79 16.70 24.46
N PRO A 5 -10.27 16.10 23.36
CA PRO A 5 -9.50 15.11 22.62
C PRO A 5 -8.25 15.73 22.00
N LEU A 6 -7.26 14.88 21.68
CA LEU A 6 -6.07 15.29 20.93
C LEU A 6 -6.44 15.73 19.50
N HIS A 7 -7.38 15.01 18.87
CA HIS A 7 -8.02 15.32 17.60
C HIS A 7 -9.33 14.52 17.48
N SER A 8 -10.27 14.99 16.67
CA SER A 8 -11.52 14.31 16.32
C SER A 8 -12.01 14.81 14.96
N ALA A 9 -12.81 14.00 14.27
CA ALA A 9 -13.45 14.41 13.01
C ALA A 9 -14.89 13.89 12.94
N GLU A 10 -15.82 14.76 12.54
CA GLU A 10 -17.23 14.40 12.37
C GLU A 10 -17.42 13.41 11.22
N GLY A 11 -18.44 12.55 11.31
CA GLY A 11 -18.80 11.62 10.23
C GLY A 11 -17.83 10.46 10.00
N THR A 12 -16.85 10.25 10.88
CA THR A 12 -15.84 9.17 10.75
C THR A 12 -16.16 7.91 11.55
N GLY A 13 -17.26 7.90 12.31
CA GLY A 13 -17.65 6.78 13.16
C GLY A 13 -16.71 6.57 14.35
N MET A 14 -16.61 5.34 14.85
CA MET A 14 -15.73 4.99 15.96
C MET A 14 -14.27 4.90 15.51
N TRP A 15 -13.38 5.49 16.29
CA TRP A 15 -11.92 5.36 16.12
C TRP A 15 -11.40 4.22 16.98
N GLU A 16 -11.00 3.14 16.32
CA GLU A 16 -10.30 2.02 16.95
C GLU A 16 -8.78 2.17 16.80
N CYS A 17 -8.05 1.46 17.67
CA CYS A 17 -6.60 1.29 17.60
C CYS A 17 -5.81 2.57 17.22
N PRO A 18 -6.03 3.70 17.93
CA PRO A 18 -5.29 4.91 17.64
C PRO A 18 -3.79 4.71 17.87
N ASP A 19 -2.99 5.42 17.08
CA ASP A 19 -1.54 5.49 17.22
C ASP A 19 -1.08 6.93 16.97
N PHE A 20 -0.17 7.42 17.81
CA PHE A 20 0.33 8.80 17.72
C PHE A 20 1.82 8.82 17.94
N PHE A 21 2.58 9.25 16.93
CA PHE A 21 4.03 9.19 16.98
C PHE A 21 4.72 10.26 16.12
N PRO A 22 5.95 10.67 16.47
CA PRO A 22 6.74 11.59 15.68
C PRO A 22 7.45 10.89 14.51
N VAL A 23 7.70 11.66 13.45
CA VAL A 23 8.53 11.31 12.30
C VAL A 23 9.47 12.48 11.98
N LEU A 24 10.71 12.18 11.62
CA LEU A 24 11.66 13.22 11.23
C LEU A 24 11.20 13.92 9.94
N ASN A 25 11.19 15.25 9.98
CA ASN A 25 10.86 16.12 8.86
C ASN A 25 12.13 16.75 8.27
N LYS A 26 13.11 15.91 7.97
CA LYS A 26 14.35 16.36 7.33
C LYS A 26 14.29 16.04 5.83
N LYS A 27 14.77 16.97 5.00
CA LYS A 27 14.77 16.83 3.53
C LYS A 27 15.71 15.72 3.02
N ASN A 28 16.54 15.16 3.88
CA ASN A 28 17.39 14.02 3.55
C ASN A 28 16.58 12.71 3.64
N THR A 29 16.89 11.75 2.77
CA THR A 29 16.21 10.45 2.65
C THR A 29 16.62 9.48 3.76
N LEU A 30 16.66 9.94 5.01
CA LEU A 30 17.04 9.11 6.14
C LEU A 30 15.85 8.22 6.52
N THR A 31 16.01 6.91 6.39
CA THR A 31 15.05 5.88 6.84
C THR A 31 15.17 5.68 8.35
N ILE A 32 14.98 6.76 9.11
CA ILE A 32 15.19 6.80 10.57
C ILE A 32 13.85 6.98 11.26
N GLY A 33 13.57 6.11 12.22
CA GLY A 33 12.51 6.28 13.20
C GLY A 33 13.02 7.05 14.41
N VAL A 34 12.10 7.61 15.17
CA VAL A 34 12.42 8.34 16.40
C VAL A 34 11.53 7.85 17.53
N ASP A 35 12.07 7.97 18.75
CA ASP A 35 11.34 7.67 19.96
C ASP A 35 10.03 8.46 20.04
N THR A 36 9.00 7.84 20.60
CA THR A 36 7.66 8.43 20.68
C THR A 36 7.63 9.72 21.51
N SER A 37 8.57 9.93 22.43
CA SER A 37 8.69 11.15 23.22
C SER A 37 9.44 12.29 22.50
N MET A 38 9.91 12.09 21.27
CA MET A 38 10.66 13.12 20.56
C MET A 38 9.77 14.31 20.19
N ILE A 39 10.18 15.49 20.64
CA ILE A 39 9.53 16.78 20.35
C ILE A 39 10.59 17.72 19.79
N GLY A 40 10.24 18.50 18.77
CA GLY A 40 11.11 19.53 18.20
C GLY A 40 10.64 20.05 16.85
N ASP A 41 11.26 21.12 16.37
CA ASP A 41 10.90 21.77 15.10
C ASP A 41 11.21 20.89 13.88
N ASP A 42 12.12 19.93 14.05
CA ASP A 42 12.56 18.98 13.03
C ASP A 42 11.66 17.74 12.91
N VAL A 43 10.55 17.64 13.66
CA VAL A 43 9.60 16.52 13.58
C VAL A 43 8.20 16.95 13.17
N LYS A 44 7.52 16.06 12.43
CA LYS A 44 6.07 16.06 12.30
C LYS A 44 5.49 14.94 13.16
N HIS A 45 4.19 14.98 13.40
CA HIS A 45 3.47 13.92 14.08
C HIS A 45 2.51 13.22 13.12
N VAL A 46 2.35 11.93 13.34
CA VAL A 46 1.38 11.09 12.64
C VAL A 46 0.31 10.71 13.64
N LEU A 47 -0.95 11.00 13.30
CA LEU A 47 -2.10 10.44 13.99
C LEU A 47 -2.73 9.39 13.09
N LYS A 48 -2.73 8.14 13.53
CA LYS A 48 -3.40 7.04 12.85
C LYS A 48 -4.59 6.55 13.67
N VAL A 49 -5.66 6.18 12.96
CA VAL A 49 -6.87 5.57 13.50
C VAL A 49 -7.34 4.44 12.58
N SER A 50 -7.94 3.41 13.16
CA SER A 50 -8.70 2.38 12.45
C SER A 50 -10.16 2.80 12.48
N LEU A 51 -10.75 3.11 11.32
CA LEU A 51 -12.16 3.51 11.28
C LEU A 51 -13.03 2.24 11.28
N ASP A 52 -13.91 2.11 12.27
CA ASP A 52 -14.76 0.92 12.45
C ASP A 52 -15.71 0.74 11.25
N ASP A 53 -16.30 1.83 10.78
CA ASP A 53 -17.30 1.83 9.71
C ASP A 53 -16.74 1.39 8.35
N THR A 54 -15.49 1.78 8.05
CA THR A 54 -14.87 1.50 6.74
C THR A 54 -13.93 0.30 6.76
N LYS A 55 -13.58 -0.21 7.95
CA LYS A 55 -12.59 -1.28 8.14
C LYS A 55 -11.24 -0.97 7.48
N HIS A 56 -10.84 0.29 7.49
CA HIS A 56 -9.56 0.76 6.99
C HIS A 56 -8.77 1.60 8.00
N ASP A 57 -7.45 1.49 7.90
CA ASP A 57 -6.51 2.26 8.70
C ASP A 57 -6.10 3.53 7.97
N HIS A 58 -6.45 4.68 8.56
CA HIS A 58 -6.18 6.00 8.03
C HIS A 58 -5.17 6.75 8.89
N TYR A 59 -4.31 7.54 8.26
CA TYR A 59 -3.38 8.39 9.00
C TYR A 59 -3.38 9.82 8.47
N LEU A 60 -3.14 10.75 9.38
CA LEU A 60 -2.92 12.16 9.12
C LEU A 60 -1.49 12.53 9.51
N ILE A 61 -0.90 13.46 8.77
CA ILE A 61 0.40 14.05 9.10
C ILE A 61 0.15 15.50 9.53
N GLY A 62 0.77 15.94 10.62
CA GLY A 62 0.54 17.27 11.16
C GLY A 62 1.59 17.71 12.18
N THR A 63 1.24 18.74 12.94
CA THR A 63 2.05 19.25 14.06
C THR A 63 1.36 18.95 15.39
N TYR A 64 2.13 18.84 16.46
CA TYR A 64 1.63 18.66 17.81
C TYR A 64 1.94 19.91 18.64
N ASP A 65 0.89 20.62 19.08
CA ASP A 65 1.03 21.72 20.04
C ASP A 65 1.03 21.13 21.45
N THR A 66 2.23 20.97 22.02
CA THR A 66 2.43 20.40 23.36
C THR A 66 1.91 21.31 24.48
N THR A 67 1.73 22.60 24.22
CA THR A 67 1.21 23.56 25.21
C THR A 67 -0.30 23.45 25.31
N LYS A 68 -0.98 23.29 24.17
CA LYS A 68 -2.44 23.13 24.12
C LYS A 68 -2.90 21.68 24.15
N ASP A 69 -2.00 20.73 24.00
CA ASP A 69 -2.27 19.29 23.87
C ASP A 69 -3.23 18.98 22.69
N ILE A 70 -2.91 19.53 21.51
CA ILE A 70 -3.73 19.41 20.30
C ILE A 70 -2.87 19.00 19.11
N PHE A 71 -3.37 18.05 18.31
CA PHE A 71 -2.83 17.73 17.00
C PHE A 71 -3.50 18.55 15.91
N VAL A 72 -2.69 19.20 15.08
CA VAL A 72 -3.14 20.03 13.95
C VAL A 72 -2.74 19.34 12.64
N PRO A 73 -3.68 18.71 11.93
CA PRO A 73 -3.37 18.02 10.68
C PRO A 73 -3.02 18.99 9.56
N GLN A 74 -2.13 18.58 8.66
CA GLN A 74 -1.84 19.32 7.43
C GLN A 74 -3.02 19.26 6.44
N ASN A 75 -3.67 18.11 6.34
CA ASN A 75 -4.94 17.90 5.64
C ASN A 75 -5.81 17.03 6.56
N GLY A 76 -7.07 17.40 6.74
CA GLY A 76 -8.02 16.73 7.64
C GLY A 76 -8.84 15.64 6.95
N PHE A 77 -9.71 14.98 7.71
CA PHE A 77 -10.71 14.04 7.17
C PHE A 77 -11.80 14.72 6.34
N GLU A 78 -11.99 16.03 6.53
CA GLU A 78 -12.99 16.86 5.84
C GLU A 78 -12.50 17.34 4.46
N ASP A 79 -11.20 17.25 4.19
CA ASP A 79 -10.67 17.57 2.87
C ASP A 79 -11.19 16.50 1.90
N ASN A 80 -12.02 16.89 0.92
CA ASN A 80 -12.67 16.01 -0.09
C ASN A 80 -11.72 15.14 -0.96
N LYS A 81 -10.44 15.04 -0.59
CA LYS A 81 -9.42 14.19 -1.18
C LYS A 81 -9.20 12.99 -0.26
N PHE A 82 -9.16 11.79 -0.83
CA PHE A 82 -9.00 10.53 -0.08
C PHE A 82 -7.94 10.63 1.03
N VAL A 83 -8.37 10.37 2.26
CA VAL A 83 -7.49 10.33 3.42
C VAL A 83 -6.50 9.19 3.28
N LEU A 84 -5.22 9.48 3.55
CA LEU A 84 -4.13 8.52 3.38
C LEU A 84 -4.36 7.26 4.22
N ARG A 85 -4.03 6.11 3.63
CA ARG A 85 -4.03 4.80 4.30
C ARG A 85 -2.63 4.24 4.34
N TYR A 86 -2.33 3.40 5.34
CA TYR A 86 -1.11 2.60 5.31
C TYR A 86 -1.16 1.55 4.19
N ASP A 87 -2.32 0.93 4.01
CA ASP A 87 -2.51 -0.11 3.04
C ASP A 87 -3.87 0.06 2.37
N TYR A 88 -3.93 -0.21 1.07
CA TYR A 88 -5.13 -0.05 0.28
C TYR A 88 -5.83 -1.39 0.01
N GLY A 89 -5.28 -2.49 0.54
CA GLY A 89 -5.90 -3.82 0.56
C GLY A 89 -6.53 -4.17 1.90
N LYS A 90 -6.45 -5.45 2.24
CA LYS A 90 -6.94 -5.99 3.52
C LYS A 90 -5.91 -5.75 4.63
N TYR A 91 -6.16 -4.75 5.46
CA TYR A 91 -5.23 -4.33 6.50
C TYR A 91 -5.94 -3.51 7.57
N TYR A 92 -5.81 -3.90 8.83
CA TYR A 92 -6.53 -3.26 9.92
C TYR A 92 -5.78 -3.31 11.25
N ALA A 93 -6.27 -2.53 12.22
CA ALA A 93 -5.80 -2.50 13.60
C ALA A 93 -4.27 -2.35 13.74
N SER A 94 -3.65 -1.58 12.83
CA SER A 94 -2.20 -1.43 12.80
C SER A 94 -1.67 -0.62 13.96
N LYS A 95 -0.44 -0.92 14.36
CA LYS A 95 0.24 -0.29 15.48
C LYS A 95 1.75 -0.24 15.23
N THR A 96 2.35 0.85 15.68
CA THR A 96 3.79 1.05 15.58
C THR A 96 4.49 0.94 16.93
N PHE A 97 5.79 0.65 16.89
CA PHE A 97 6.70 0.85 18.00
C PHE A 97 8.06 1.34 17.47
N PHE A 98 8.84 1.96 18.35
CA PHE A 98 10.20 2.37 18.05
C PHE A 98 11.18 1.25 18.40
N ASP A 99 11.99 0.85 17.43
CA ASP A 99 13.13 -0.05 17.56
C ASP A 99 14.38 0.83 17.71
N ASP A 100 14.84 0.99 18.96
CA ASP A 100 15.96 1.84 19.35
C ASP A 100 17.32 1.24 18.96
N GLU A 101 17.43 -0.10 18.97
CA GLU A 101 18.61 -0.83 18.50
C GLU A 101 18.96 -0.46 17.04
N LYS A 102 17.94 -0.34 16.17
CA LYS A 102 18.13 -0.02 14.74
C LYS A 102 17.66 1.38 14.35
N ASN A 103 17.26 2.21 15.31
CA ASN A 103 16.76 3.57 15.10
C ASN A 103 15.69 3.66 14.00
N ARG A 104 14.66 2.81 14.10
CA ARG A 104 13.58 2.72 13.10
C ARG A 104 12.23 2.55 13.75
N ARG A 105 11.17 2.98 13.07
CA ARG A 105 9.80 2.73 13.51
C ARG A 105 9.25 1.53 12.75
N ILE A 106 8.79 0.53 13.49
CA ILE A 106 8.21 -0.68 12.94
C ILE A 106 6.70 -0.58 12.99
N LEU A 107 6.05 -0.91 11.89
CA LEU A 107 4.61 -1.02 11.74
C LEU A 107 4.22 -2.49 11.63
N LEU A 108 3.25 -2.88 12.44
CA LEU A 108 2.54 -4.15 12.37
C LEU A 108 1.09 -3.87 11.99
N GLY A 109 0.46 -4.79 11.27
CA GLY A 109 -0.99 -4.76 11.09
C GLY A 109 -1.56 -6.15 10.90
N TRP A 110 -2.86 -6.24 11.17
CA TRP A 110 -3.63 -7.46 11.09
C TRP A 110 -4.30 -7.56 9.71
N VAL A 111 -4.26 -8.75 9.13
CA VAL A 111 -4.95 -9.11 7.91
C VAL A 111 -5.94 -10.21 8.28
N ASN A 112 -7.23 -9.89 8.22
CA ASN A 112 -8.28 -10.88 8.41
C ASN A 112 -8.49 -11.70 7.13
N GLU A 113 -9.10 -12.86 7.29
CA GLU A 113 -9.32 -13.80 6.20
C GLU A 113 -10.23 -13.22 5.10
N SER A 114 -9.96 -13.62 3.85
CA SER A 114 -10.87 -13.43 2.71
C SER A 114 -11.65 -14.71 2.40
N SER A 115 -11.44 -15.80 3.14
CA SER A 115 -12.23 -17.02 3.02
C SER A 115 -13.53 -16.93 3.83
N SER A 116 -14.42 -17.89 3.61
CA SER A 116 -15.65 -18.00 4.40
C SER A 116 -15.32 -18.37 5.86
N VAL A 117 -16.21 -17.98 6.79
CA VAL A 117 -16.10 -18.40 8.21
C VAL A 117 -16.14 -19.92 8.35
N ALA A 118 -16.86 -20.62 7.47
CA ALA A 118 -16.88 -22.08 7.46
C ALA A 118 -15.50 -22.67 7.11
N ASP A 119 -14.79 -22.06 6.16
CA ASP A 119 -13.42 -22.46 5.82
C ASP A 119 -12.44 -22.14 6.95
N ASP A 120 -12.62 -21.02 7.65
CA ASP A 120 -11.83 -20.67 8.84
C ASP A 120 -11.97 -21.72 9.95
N VAL A 121 -13.21 -22.12 10.25
CA VAL A 121 -13.48 -23.20 11.22
C VAL A 121 -12.88 -24.53 10.76
N LYS A 122 -13.01 -24.84 9.47
CA LYS A 122 -12.50 -26.08 8.88
C LYS A 122 -10.97 -26.14 8.89
N LYS A 123 -10.27 -25.04 8.60
CA LYS A 123 -8.80 -24.97 8.62
C LYS A 123 -8.23 -24.79 10.04
N GLY A 124 -9.06 -24.38 11.00
CA GLY A 124 -8.74 -24.34 12.43
C GLY A 124 -8.00 -23.08 12.90
N TRP A 125 -7.90 -22.05 12.06
CA TRP A 125 -7.25 -20.78 12.38
C TRP A 125 -7.83 -19.66 11.48
N SER A 126 -7.68 -18.39 11.89
CA SER A 126 -8.14 -17.22 11.13
C SER A 126 -7.34 -15.99 11.55
N GLY A 127 -6.83 -15.24 10.57
CA GLY A 127 -6.08 -14.02 10.75
C GLY A 127 -4.56 -14.22 10.77
N ILE A 128 -3.86 -13.32 10.08
CA ILE A 128 -2.39 -13.24 10.06
C ILE A 128 -1.92 -11.82 10.35
N HIS A 129 -0.64 -11.68 10.67
CA HIS A 129 0.02 -10.38 10.63
C HIS A 129 0.78 -10.22 9.32
N THR A 130 0.78 -8.99 8.78
CA THR A 130 1.73 -8.66 7.71
C THR A 130 3.16 -8.79 8.22
N ILE A 131 4.09 -9.06 7.31
CA ILE A 131 5.51 -8.86 7.59
C ILE A 131 5.72 -7.44 8.14
N PRO A 132 6.47 -7.26 9.24
CA PRO A 132 6.72 -5.94 9.80
C PRO A 132 7.34 -5.00 8.76
N ARG A 133 6.90 -3.74 8.78
CA ARG A 133 7.38 -2.71 7.83
C ARG A 133 8.11 -1.61 8.59
N THR A 134 9.29 -1.22 8.14
CA THR A 134 9.88 0.05 8.56
C THR A 134 9.08 1.18 7.93
N ILE A 135 8.76 2.22 8.70
CA ILE A 135 7.98 3.38 8.23
C ILE A 135 8.70 4.70 8.49
N TRP A 136 8.60 5.64 7.55
CA TRP A 136 9.21 6.97 7.66
C TRP A 136 8.50 8.00 6.79
N LEU A 137 8.78 9.28 7.00
CA LEU A 137 8.19 10.36 6.20
C LEU A 137 8.87 10.45 4.82
N HIS A 138 8.08 10.50 3.75
CA HIS A 138 8.61 10.76 2.42
C HIS A 138 9.24 12.16 2.36
N LYS A 139 10.26 12.36 1.52
CA LYS A 139 10.94 13.66 1.31
C LYS A 139 10.01 14.82 0.94
N SER A 140 8.83 14.54 0.37
CA SER A 140 7.81 15.56 0.08
C SER A 140 7.08 16.07 1.33
N GLY A 141 7.17 15.34 2.44
CA GLY A 141 6.48 15.62 3.70
C GLY A 141 4.96 15.42 3.64
N LYS A 142 4.45 14.76 2.59
CA LYS A 142 3.00 14.60 2.31
C LYS A 142 2.45 13.20 2.59
N GLN A 143 3.31 12.19 2.69
CA GLN A 143 2.91 10.79 2.90
C GLN A 143 4.02 10.02 3.61
N LEU A 144 3.67 8.88 4.18
CA LEU A 144 4.61 7.93 4.75
C LEU A 144 5.05 6.92 3.69
N ILE A 145 6.31 6.50 3.77
CA ILE A 145 6.85 5.38 3.02
C ILE A 145 6.96 4.19 3.97
N GLN A 146 6.76 3.00 3.41
CA GLN A 146 6.84 1.74 4.12
C GLN A 146 7.68 0.77 3.31
N TRP A 147 8.48 -0.05 3.98
CA TRP A 147 9.26 -1.12 3.35
C TRP A 147 9.37 -2.30 4.30
N PRO A 148 9.25 -3.56 3.83
CA PRO A 148 9.48 -4.72 4.67
C PRO A 148 10.81 -4.61 5.42
N VAL A 149 10.83 -4.98 6.69
CA VAL A 149 12.06 -4.97 7.50
C VAL A 149 13.16 -5.76 6.80
N LYS A 150 14.39 -5.23 6.82
CA LYS A 150 15.54 -5.82 6.11
C LYS A 150 15.80 -7.28 6.50
N GLU A 151 15.43 -7.67 7.72
CA GLU A 151 15.56 -9.04 8.23
C GLU A 151 14.85 -10.08 7.36
N ILE A 152 13.77 -9.73 6.65
CA ILE A 152 13.11 -10.68 5.74
C ILE A 152 14.02 -11.13 4.60
N GLU A 153 15.00 -10.31 4.22
CA GLU A 153 15.93 -10.63 3.13
C GLU A 153 16.81 -11.84 3.46
N ASN A 154 16.97 -12.19 4.75
CA ASN A 154 17.69 -13.38 5.18
C ASN A 154 16.97 -14.70 4.82
N LEU A 155 15.68 -14.63 4.44
CA LEU A 155 14.91 -15.78 3.98
C LEU A 155 15.08 -16.03 2.47
N ARG A 156 15.74 -15.13 1.73
CA ARG A 156 15.93 -15.25 0.29
C ARG A 156 16.90 -16.38 -0.03
N ILE A 157 16.48 -17.27 -0.91
CA ILE A 157 17.30 -18.37 -1.44
C ILE A 157 17.21 -18.40 -2.97
N ASN A 158 18.24 -18.94 -3.62
CA ASN A 158 18.26 -19.17 -5.07
C ASN A 158 17.80 -17.96 -5.91
N PRO A 159 18.47 -16.80 -5.82
CA PRO A 159 18.03 -15.59 -6.51
C PRO A 159 18.04 -15.80 -8.03
N VAL A 160 16.93 -15.46 -8.67
CA VAL A 160 16.78 -15.49 -10.13
C VAL A 160 16.76 -14.05 -10.64
N ASN A 161 17.83 -13.66 -11.33
CA ASN A 161 17.94 -12.34 -11.96
C ASN A 161 17.55 -12.45 -13.44
N TRP A 162 16.60 -11.62 -13.86
CA TRP A 162 16.18 -11.56 -15.25
C TRP A 162 16.82 -10.36 -15.96
N PRO A 163 17.36 -10.54 -17.19
CA PRO A 163 17.81 -9.41 -17.97
C PRO A 163 16.63 -8.52 -18.37
N THR A 164 16.90 -7.26 -18.67
CA THR A 164 15.90 -6.36 -19.25
C THR A 164 15.26 -6.99 -20.48
N LYS A 165 13.93 -7.08 -20.50
CA LYS A 165 13.15 -7.59 -21.62
C LYS A 165 12.07 -6.59 -22.01
N VAL A 166 11.83 -6.50 -23.32
CA VAL A 166 10.68 -5.76 -23.86
C VAL A 166 9.48 -6.69 -23.78
N ILE A 167 8.42 -6.23 -23.12
CA ILE A 167 7.14 -6.94 -23.03
C ILE A 167 6.20 -6.34 -24.07
N LYS A 168 5.75 -7.13 -25.03
CA LYS A 168 4.76 -6.70 -26.03
C LYS A 168 3.35 -6.73 -25.44
N GLY A 169 2.44 -5.96 -26.03
CA GLY A 169 1.05 -5.93 -25.59
C GLY A 169 0.40 -7.32 -25.64
N GLY A 170 -0.11 -7.80 -24.51
CA GLY A 170 -0.73 -9.13 -24.37
C GLY A 170 0.24 -10.29 -24.20
N GLU A 171 1.54 -10.03 -24.08
CA GLU A 171 2.55 -11.05 -23.83
C GLU A 171 2.57 -11.45 -22.34
N PHE A 172 2.64 -12.76 -22.08
CA PHE A 172 2.89 -13.31 -20.76
C PHE A 172 4.25 -13.99 -20.76
N ILE A 173 5.09 -13.62 -19.80
CA ILE A 173 6.44 -14.15 -19.70
C ILE A 173 6.53 -14.97 -18.40
N PRO A 174 6.60 -16.31 -18.49
CA PRO A 174 6.70 -17.15 -17.30
C PRO A 174 8.07 -16.98 -16.64
N ILE A 175 8.07 -16.77 -15.32
CA ILE A 175 9.29 -16.73 -14.52
C ILE A 175 9.55 -18.14 -13.97
N THR A 176 10.69 -18.71 -14.32
CA THR A 176 11.10 -20.06 -13.89
C THR A 176 12.25 -19.99 -12.88
N GLY A 177 12.46 -21.07 -12.12
CA GLY A 177 13.54 -21.18 -11.13
C GLY A 177 13.23 -20.57 -9.75
N VAL A 178 11.98 -20.19 -9.49
CA VAL A 178 11.51 -19.63 -8.21
C VAL A 178 10.37 -20.48 -7.67
N ASN A 179 10.26 -20.62 -6.35
CA ASN A 179 9.07 -21.20 -5.72
C ASN A 179 7.90 -20.20 -5.83
N SER A 180 6.92 -20.49 -6.68
CA SER A 180 5.84 -19.55 -7.02
C SER A 180 4.81 -19.32 -5.90
N VAL A 181 4.82 -20.12 -4.83
CA VAL A 181 3.92 -19.94 -3.68
C VAL A 181 4.60 -19.28 -2.49
N GLN A 182 5.93 -19.17 -2.48
CA GLN A 182 6.68 -18.50 -1.43
C GLN A 182 7.93 -17.83 -2.02
N ALA A 183 7.84 -16.52 -2.28
CA ALA A 183 8.88 -15.75 -2.96
C ALA A 183 8.85 -14.26 -2.61
N ASP A 184 9.98 -13.59 -2.85
CA ASP A 184 10.11 -12.14 -2.80
C ASP A 184 10.51 -11.66 -4.21
N VAL A 185 9.59 -10.99 -4.89
CA VAL A 185 9.76 -10.59 -6.29
C VAL A 185 9.87 -9.08 -6.38
N GLU A 186 11.00 -8.58 -6.85
CA GLU A 186 11.22 -7.17 -7.18
C GLU A 186 11.35 -7.01 -8.70
N ILE A 187 10.56 -6.10 -9.29
CA ILE A 187 10.58 -5.80 -10.72
C ILE A 187 10.46 -4.29 -10.96
N SER A 188 11.14 -3.79 -11.99
CA SER A 188 11.04 -2.39 -12.42
C SER A 188 10.64 -2.29 -13.89
N PHE A 189 9.67 -1.44 -14.18
CA PHE A 189 9.16 -1.19 -15.53
C PHE A 189 9.61 0.19 -16.04
N GLU A 190 10.11 0.22 -17.26
CA GLU A 190 10.36 1.45 -18.02
C GLU A 190 9.29 1.56 -19.11
N VAL A 191 8.51 2.64 -19.07
CA VAL A 191 7.45 2.89 -20.06
C VAL A 191 7.95 3.87 -21.11
N LYS A 192 7.75 3.55 -22.39
CA LYS A 192 8.21 4.40 -23.51
C LYS A 192 7.07 5.10 -24.28
N ASP A 193 5.88 4.50 -24.32
CA ASP A 193 4.79 4.94 -25.20
C ASP A 193 3.66 5.64 -24.44
N PHE A 194 3.98 6.78 -23.81
CA PHE A 194 3.00 7.58 -23.05
C PHE A 194 1.90 8.21 -23.91
N GLY A 195 2.10 8.29 -25.23
CA GLY A 195 1.10 8.83 -26.17
C GLY A 195 -0.18 8.00 -26.24
N LYS A 196 -0.14 6.74 -25.80
CA LYS A 196 -1.29 5.84 -25.74
C LYS A 196 -2.05 5.88 -24.43
N ALA A 197 -1.58 6.60 -23.41
CA ALA A 197 -2.25 6.64 -22.11
C ALA A 197 -3.69 7.15 -22.24
N GLU A 198 -4.64 6.42 -21.64
CA GLU A 198 -6.07 6.77 -21.67
C GLU A 198 -6.30 8.09 -20.91
N ILE A 199 -7.21 8.93 -21.42
CA ILE A 199 -7.61 10.16 -20.73
C ILE A 199 -8.63 9.80 -19.66
N LEU A 200 -8.42 10.34 -18.45
CA LEU A 200 -9.37 10.27 -17.35
C LEU A 200 -10.03 11.66 -17.21
N ASP A 201 -11.32 11.75 -17.52
CA ASP A 201 -12.02 13.05 -17.60
C ASP A 201 -12.38 13.64 -16.23
N HIS A 202 -12.58 12.78 -15.24
CA HIS A 202 -12.96 13.16 -13.88
C HIS A 202 -12.20 12.34 -12.85
N TRP A 203 -12.06 12.87 -11.64
CA TRP A 203 -11.45 12.13 -10.54
C TRP A 203 -12.35 10.97 -10.14
N ILE A 204 -11.77 9.79 -9.95
CA ILE A 204 -12.47 8.55 -9.59
C ILE A 204 -11.72 7.85 -8.47
N ASP A 205 -12.46 7.15 -7.62
CA ASP A 205 -11.88 6.25 -6.62
C ASP A 205 -10.98 5.19 -7.31
N PRO A 206 -9.72 5.03 -6.88
CA PRO A 206 -8.79 4.11 -7.53
C PRO A 206 -9.18 2.64 -7.39
N GLN A 207 -9.86 2.24 -6.30
CA GLN A 207 -10.36 0.88 -6.12
C GLN A 207 -11.52 0.58 -7.07
N ILE A 208 -12.45 1.54 -7.24
CA ILE A 208 -13.51 1.45 -8.25
C ILE A 208 -12.91 1.36 -9.65
N LEU A 209 -11.92 2.21 -9.96
CA LEU A 209 -11.26 2.20 -11.26
C LEU A 209 -10.55 0.86 -11.54
N CYS A 210 -9.86 0.28 -10.56
CA CYS A 210 -9.25 -1.05 -10.68
C CYS A 210 -10.30 -2.14 -10.91
N SER A 211 -11.46 -2.06 -10.24
CA SER A 211 -12.57 -3.01 -10.42
C SER A 211 -13.19 -2.92 -11.82
N GLN A 212 -13.31 -1.71 -12.38
CA GLN A 212 -13.80 -1.50 -13.74
C GLN A 212 -12.77 -1.85 -14.82
N LYS A 213 -11.48 -1.64 -14.53
CA LYS A 213 -10.33 -1.80 -15.43
C LYS A 213 -9.38 -2.90 -14.91
N GLY A 214 -9.92 -4.06 -14.55
CA GLY A 214 -9.14 -5.22 -14.11
C GLY A 214 -8.15 -5.77 -15.16
N ALA A 215 -7.39 -6.79 -14.81
CA ALA A 215 -6.29 -7.34 -15.61
C ALA A 215 -6.72 -7.87 -17.00
N SER A 216 -7.98 -8.28 -17.15
CA SER A 216 -8.54 -8.75 -18.42
C SER A 216 -8.91 -7.64 -19.40
N LYS A 217 -9.01 -6.38 -18.93
CA LYS A 217 -9.40 -5.24 -19.76
C LYS A 217 -8.16 -4.63 -20.42
N LYS A 218 -8.02 -4.74 -21.73
CA LYS A 218 -6.92 -4.06 -22.43
C LYS A 218 -7.05 -2.54 -22.26
N GLY A 219 -5.92 -1.88 -22.06
CA GLY A 219 -5.83 -0.43 -22.02
C GLY A 219 -4.73 0.11 -22.91
N GLY A 220 -4.58 1.42 -22.93
CA GLY A 220 -3.57 2.12 -23.73
C GLY A 220 -2.14 1.91 -23.20
N VAL A 221 -1.94 2.16 -21.90
CA VAL A 221 -0.69 1.89 -21.17
C VAL A 221 -1.03 1.09 -19.91
N GLY A 222 -0.96 -0.24 -20.04
CA GLY A 222 -1.37 -1.19 -19.02
C GLY A 222 -2.67 -1.92 -19.35
N PRO A 223 -2.97 -3.00 -18.61
CA PRO A 223 -2.30 -3.43 -17.39
C PRO A 223 -0.94 -4.09 -17.70
N PHE A 224 0.11 -3.75 -16.93
CA PHE A 224 1.41 -4.43 -16.94
C PHE A 224 1.91 -4.61 -15.51
N GLY A 225 2.43 -5.79 -15.19
CA GLY A 225 2.75 -6.16 -13.82
C GLY A 225 3.06 -7.64 -13.65
N LEU A 226 2.71 -8.17 -12.49
CA LEU A 226 2.93 -9.56 -12.10
C LEU A 226 1.60 -10.31 -12.00
N LEU A 227 1.64 -11.59 -12.38
CA LEU A 227 0.60 -12.56 -12.04
C LEU A 227 1.20 -13.51 -11.02
N VAL A 228 0.64 -13.52 -9.82
CA VAL A 228 1.08 -14.35 -8.69
C VAL A 228 0.00 -15.39 -8.36
N PHE A 229 0.39 -16.47 -7.68
CA PHE A 229 -0.49 -17.62 -7.40
C PHE A 229 -1.23 -18.11 -8.66
N ALA A 230 -0.55 -18.09 -9.81
CA ALA A 230 -1.15 -18.45 -11.08
C ALA A 230 -1.11 -19.97 -11.31
N SER A 231 -2.26 -20.56 -11.63
CA SER A 231 -2.37 -21.98 -11.98
C SER A 231 -2.00 -22.25 -13.43
N GLN A 232 -1.64 -23.50 -13.74
CA GLN A 232 -1.38 -23.91 -15.11
C GLN A 232 -2.62 -23.66 -15.98
N GLY A 233 -2.43 -23.01 -17.14
CA GLY A 233 -3.55 -22.63 -18.01
C GLY A 233 -4.28 -21.35 -17.58
N MET A 234 -3.77 -20.62 -16.57
CA MET A 234 -4.29 -19.31 -16.13
C MET A 234 -5.77 -19.36 -15.72
N GLN A 235 -6.20 -20.46 -15.10
CA GLN A 235 -7.56 -20.58 -14.58
C GLN A 235 -7.73 -19.69 -13.34
N GLU A 236 -6.75 -19.73 -12.44
CA GLU A 236 -6.62 -18.91 -11.24
C GLU A 236 -5.34 -18.08 -11.32
N TYR A 237 -5.41 -16.83 -10.88
CA TYR A 237 -4.27 -15.94 -10.65
C TYR A 237 -4.71 -14.68 -9.90
N THR A 238 -3.77 -14.07 -9.19
CA THR A 238 -3.90 -12.69 -8.68
C THR A 238 -3.00 -11.77 -9.49
N ALA A 239 -3.55 -10.68 -10.01
CA ALA A 239 -2.81 -9.74 -10.84
C ALA A 239 -2.45 -8.46 -10.08
N VAL A 240 -1.17 -8.19 -9.91
CA VAL A 240 -0.66 -6.95 -9.31
C VAL A 240 -0.01 -6.13 -10.41
N PHE A 241 -0.61 -5.01 -10.79
CA PHE A 241 -0.22 -4.31 -12.01
C PHE A 241 -0.36 -2.79 -11.91
N PHE A 242 0.30 -2.11 -12.85
CA PHE A 242 0.14 -0.69 -13.10
C PHE A 242 -0.70 -0.41 -14.34
N ARG A 243 -1.37 0.74 -14.33
CA ARG A 243 -1.93 1.43 -15.50
C ARG A 243 -1.52 2.89 -15.45
N ILE A 244 -1.35 3.51 -16.62
CA ILE A 244 -1.06 4.93 -16.72
C ILE A 244 -2.17 5.64 -17.48
N PHE A 245 -2.72 6.67 -16.85
CA PHE A 245 -3.74 7.57 -17.42
C PHE A 245 -3.15 8.97 -17.61
N LYS A 246 -3.82 9.78 -18.42
CA LYS A 246 -3.67 11.24 -18.45
C LYS A 246 -4.81 11.87 -17.68
N TYR A 247 -4.50 12.62 -16.63
CA TYR A 247 -5.47 13.41 -15.86
C TYR A 247 -4.96 14.84 -15.74
N GLN A 248 -5.75 15.82 -16.19
CA GLN A 248 -5.36 17.25 -16.19
C GLN A 248 -3.94 17.49 -16.78
N HIS A 249 -3.66 16.87 -17.94
CA HIS A 249 -2.37 16.91 -18.64
C HIS A 249 -1.18 16.24 -17.93
N LYS A 250 -1.38 15.64 -16.75
CA LYS A 250 -0.34 14.89 -16.02
C LYS A 250 -0.50 13.38 -16.20
N ASN A 251 0.60 12.65 -16.12
CA ASN A 251 0.55 11.20 -16.01
C ASN A 251 0.07 10.83 -14.61
N LEU A 252 -0.92 9.94 -14.55
CA LEU A 252 -1.46 9.40 -13.31
C LEU A 252 -1.22 7.88 -13.31
N VAL A 253 -0.47 7.40 -12.32
CA VAL A 253 -0.12 5.99 -12.20
C VAL A 253 -1.09 5.33 -11.22
N LEU A 254 -1.87 4.38 -11.71
CA LEU A 254 -2.76 3.53 -10.93
C LEU A 254 -2.05 2.20 -10.66
N MET A 255 -2.04 1.76 -9.41
CA MET A 255 -1.64 0.41 -9.00
C MET A 255 -2.89 -0.37 -8.56
N CYS A 256 -3.04 -1.58 -9.08
CA CYS A 256 -4.15 -2.48 -8.78
C CYS A 256 -3.65 -3.81 -8.23
N SER A 257 -4.41 -4.37 -7.28
CA SER A 257 -4.39 -5.79 -6.93
C SER A 257 -5.75 -6.37 -7.33
N ASP A 258 -5.79 -7.03 -8.49
CA ASP A 258 -6.98 -7.66 -9.04
C ASP A 258 -6.97 -9.15 -8.72
N GLN A 259 -7.80 -9.52 -7.75
CA GLN A 259 -8.03 -10.88 -7.30
C GLN A 259 -9.37 -11.45 -7.76
N SER A 260 -10.04 -10.83 -8.74
CA SER A 260 -11.31 -11.31 -9.30
C SER A 260 -11.23 -12.71 -9.92
N ARG A 261 -10.02 -13.20 -10.20
CA ARG A 261 -9.72 -14.56 -10.70
C ARG A 261 -8.75 -15.32 -9.80
N SER A 262 -8.61 -14.91 -8.54
CA SER A 262 -7.65 -15.52 -7.60
C SER A 262 -8.00 -16.95 -7.21
N SER A 263 -9.28 -17.34 -7.29
CA SER A 263 -9.79 -18.62 -6.83
C SER A 263 -11.01 -19.06 -7.64
N LEU A 264 -11.15 -20.36 -7.88
CA LEU A 264 -12.36 -20.98 -8.40
C LEU A 264 -13.45 -21.12 -7.33
N ASN A 265 -13.08 -21.14 -6.05
CA ASN A 265 -14.04 -21.04 -4.95
C ASN A 265 -14.64 -19.63 -4.91
N LYS A 266 -15.95 -19.54 -5.15
CA LYS A 266 -16.72 -18.30 -5.22
C LYS A 266 -17.15 -17.75 -3.86
N ASP A 267 -16.99 -18.54 -2.80
CA ASP A 267 -17.31 -18.11 -1.43
C ASP A 267 -16.21 -17.21 -0.85
N ASN A 268 -15.07 -17.10 -1.52
CA ASN A 268 -14.00 -16.19 -1.17
C ASN A 268 -14.35 -14.73 -1.54
N ASP A 269 -13.98 -13.80 -0.68
CA ASP A 269 -13.94 -12.37 -0.98
C ASP A 269 -12.83 -12.09 -2.00
N MET A 270 -13.25 -11.84 -3.24
CA MET A 270 -12.39 -11.53 -4.37
C MET A 270 -12.39 -10.03 -4.72
N THR A 271 -12.71 -9.16 -3.74
CA THR A 271 -12.72 -7.70 -3.92
C THR A 271 -11.38 -7.19 -4.47
N THR A 272 -11.42 -6.48 -5.58
CA THR A 272 -10.24 -5.82 -6.16
C THR A 272 -9.86 -4.59 -5.35
N TYR A 273 -8.55 -4.36 -5.18
CA TYR A 273 -7.99 -3.20 -4.48
C TYR A 273 -7.21 -2.30 -5.43
N GLY A 274 -7.10 -1.01 -5.09
CA GLY A 274 -6.43 -0.05 -5.95
C GLY A 274 -6.00 1.22 -5.23
N THR A 275 -4.90 1.82 -5.69
CA THR A 275 -4.44 3.16 -5.26
C THR A 275 -3.73 3.87 -6.40
N PHE A 276 -3.70 5.20 -6.34
CA PHE A 276 -2.76 5.98 -7.14
C PHE A 276 -1.39 6.01 -6.47
N VAL A 277 -0.33 6.08 -7.28
CA VAL A 277 1.06 6.13 -6.83
C VAL A 277 1.65 7.49 -7.20
N ASP A 278 2.17 8.22 -6.21
CA ASP A 278 2.79 9.54 -6.39
C ASP A 278 4.22 9.41 -6.94
N VAL A 279 4.31 9.11 -8.23
CA VAL A 279 5.56 8.96 -8.99
C VAL A 279 5.45 9.64 -10.35
N ASP A 280 6.58 10.09 -10.91
CA ASP A 280 6.63 10.60 -12.27
C ASP A 280 7.22 9.56 -13.23
N PRO A 281 6.38 8.84 -13.99
CA PRO A 281 6.84 7.77 -14.86
C PRO A 281 7.69 8.27 -16.05
N LEU A 282 7.76 9.59 -16.31
CA LEU A 282 8.64 10.14 -17.35
C LEU A 282 10.12 10.16 -16.93
N HIS A 283 10.37 10.27 -15.62
CA HIS A 283 11.71 10.48 -15.08
C HIS A 283 12.18 9.30 -14.21
N GLU A 284 11.26 8.43 -13.78
CA GLU A 284 11.54 7.32 -12.87
C GLU A 284 10.92 6.01 -13.38
N LYS A 285 11.59 4.88 -13.10
CA LYS A 285 11.05 3.55 -13.38
C LYS A 285 9.97 3.20 -12.35
N LEU A 286 8.91 2.53 -12.81
CA LEU A 286 7.86 2.02 -11.92
C LEU A 286 8.33 0.72 -11.30
N SER A 287 8.67 0.76 -10.02
CA SER A 287 9.12 -0.42 -9.28
C SER A 287 7.98 -1.05 -8.50
N LEU A 288 7.91 -2.37 -8.50
CA LEU A 288 6.94 -3.18 -7.78
C LEU A 288 7.70 -4.27 -7.03
N ARG A 289 7.42 -4.38 -5.73
CA ARG A 289 7.85 -5.50 -4.89
C ARG A 289 6.63 -6.25 -4.40
N THR A 290 6.62 -7.56 -4.59
CA THR A 290 5.54 -8.45 -4.15
C THR A 290 6.13 -9.58 -3.31
N LEU A 291 5.74 -9.62 -2.03
CA LEU A 291 5.95 -10.79 -1.17
C LEU A 291 4.82 -11.77 -1.41
N VAL A 292 5.16 -12.98 -1.83
CA VAL A 292 4.24 -14.09 -2.07
C VAL A 292 4.48 -15.09 -0.93
N SER A 293 3.43 -15.41 -0.18
CA SER A 293 3.47 -16.29 1.00
C SER A 293 2.15 -17.00 1.21
#